data_AF-V5GYN1-F1
#
_entry.id   AF-V5GYN1-F1
#
_cell.length_a   1.000
_cell.length_b   1.000
_cell.length_c   1.000
_cell.angle_alpha   90.00
_cell.angle_beta   90.00
_cell.angle_gamma   90.00
#
_symmetry.space_group_name_H-M   'P 1'
#
loop_
_entity.id
_entity.type
_entity.pdbx_description
1 polymer ?
#
loop_
_entity_poly.entity_id
_entity_poly.type
_entity_poly.pdbx_seq_one_letter_code
_entity_poly.pdbx_strand_id
1 'polypeptide(L)'
;MKTFCLALALTVIVAALLAEVTTEFVGQVPVLPPGVVAPPPRDLCDSCSASAKCRNGTCCLRSRSGFGYSAICKPLGQRGDACSNSPTKGDIFFDHCPCHKGLQCQYIQRNRYICVPGK
;
A
#
# COMPACT_ATOMS: atom_id res chain seq x y z
N MET A 1 -30.24 0.90 33.18
CA MET A 1 -28.87 1.43 33.39
C MET A 1 -27.78 0.36 33.20
N LYS A 2 -27.95 -0.87 33.73
CA LYS A 2 -26.93 -1.94 33.69
C LYS A 2 -26.64 -2.51 32.29
N THR A 3 -27.66 -2.62 31.44
CA THR A 3 -27.55 -3.14 30.06
C THR A 3 -26.82 -2.19 29.12
N PHE A 4 -27.02 -0.87 29.29
CA PHE A 4 -26.36 0.15 28.47
C PHE A 4 -24.84 0.21 28.72
N CYS A 5 -24.39 -0.01 29.96
CA CYS A 5 -22.97 -0.06 30.29
C CYS A 5 -22.28 -1.29 29.68
N LEU A 6 -22.93 -2.45 29.73
CA LEU A 6 -22.43 -3.68 29.11
C LEU A 6 -22.33 -3.56 27.58
N ALA A 7 -23.35 -2.97 26.96
CA ALA A 7 -23.35 -2.74 25.51
C ALA A 7 -22.22 -1.79 25.09
N LEU A 8 -22.01 -0.69 25.83
CA LEU A 8 -20.90 0.24 25.58
C LEU A 8 -19.53 -0.39 25.79
N ALA A 9 -19.36 -1.20 26.83
CA ALA A 9 -18.11 -1.91 27.07
C ALA A 9 -17.79 -2.88 25.91
N LEU A 10 -18.79 -3.64 25.46
CA LEU A 10 -18.64 -4.56 24.33
C LEU A 10 -18.30 -3.83 23.02
N THR A 11 -18.96 -2.72 22.71
CA THR A 11 -18.65 -1.97 21.49
C THR A 11 -17.24 -1.39 21.51
N VAL A 12 -16.77 -0.90 22.66
CA VAL A 12 -15.38 -0.41 22.81
C VAL A 12 -14.37 -1.55 22.64
N ILE A 13 -14.62 -2.72 23.23
CA ILE A 13 -13.74 -3.90 23.07
C ILE A 13 -13.68 -4.35 21.60
N VAL A 14 -14.83 -4.45 20.93
CA VAL A 14 -14.90 -4.84 19.51
C VAL A 14 -14.19 -3.81 18.62
N ALA A 15 -14.38 -2.51 18.87
CA ALA A 15 -13.71 -1.47 18.10
C ALA A 15 -12.18 -1.48 18.27
N ALA A 16 -11.69 -1.73 19.49
CA ALA A 16 -10.26 -1.84 19.77
C ALA A 16 -9.64 -3.04 19.05
N LEU A 17 -10.27 -4.22 19.13
CA LEU A 17 -9.80 -5.44 18.45
C LEU A 17 -9.77 -5.28 16.92
N LEU A 18 -10.75 -4.60 16.33
CA LEU A 18 -10.81 -4.34 14.89
C LEU A 18 -9.68 -3.40 14.41
N ALA A 19 -9.33 -2.39 15.22
CA ALA A 19 -8.25 -1.48 14.89
C ALA A 19 -6.88 -2.21 14.84
N GLU A 20 -6.64 -3.11 15.79
CA GLU A 20 -5.38 -3.85 15.88
C GLU A 20 -5.18 -4.80 14.69
N VAL A 21 -6.22 -5.58 14.32
CA VAL A 21 -6.16 -6.56 13.21
C VAL A 21 -5.91 -5.90 11.85
N THR A 22 -6.36 -4.65 11.65
CA THR A 22 -6.19 -3.95 10.37
C THR A 22 -4.83 -3.27 10.22
N THR A 23 -4.07 -3.10 11.31
CA THR A 23 -2.76 -2.43 11.27
C THR A 23 -1.58 -3.36 10.95
N GLU A 24 -1.76 -4.67 11.04
CA GLU A 24 -0.65 -5.65 11.00
C GLU A 24 -0.43 -6.34 9.64
N PHE A 25 -1.11 -5.94 8.56
CA PHE A 25 -0.86 -6.52 7.23
C PHE A 25 0.42 -5.96 6.60
N VAL A 26 1.57 -6.43 7.09
CA VAL A 26 2.86 -6.31 6.41
C VAL A 26 2.85 -7.32 5.25
N GLY A 27 2.96 -6.84 4.02
CA GLY A 27 2.90 -7.67 2.81
C GLY A 27 3.87 -8.86 2.84
N GLN A 28 3.54 -9.93 2.11
CA GLN A 28 4.38 -11.12 2.01
C GLN A 28 5.77 -10.78 1.42
N VAL A 29 6.83 -11.19 2.11
CA VAL A 29 8.24 -11.06 1.65
C VAL A 29 8.73 -12.42 1.13
N PRO A 30 9.52 -12.48 0.05
CA PRO A 30 10.12 -13.73 -0.41
C PRO A 30 10.99 -14.37 0.69
N VAL A 31 10.76 -15.66 0.98
CA VAL A 31 11.66 -16.44 1.83
C VAL A 31 12.84 -16.89 0.96
N LEU A 32 14.06 -16.47 1.33
CA LEU A 32 15.27 -16.86 0.61
C LEU A 32 15.90 -18.10 1.24
N PRO A 33 16.36 -19.07 0.44
CA PRO A 33 17.12 -20.21 0.95
C PRO A 33 18.49 -19.77 1.50
N PRO A 34 19.13 -20.58 2.37
CA PRO A 34 20.43 -20.25 2.94
C PRO A 34 21.47 -19.92 1.88
N GLY A 35 22.24 -18.85 2.08
CA GLY A 35 23.29 -18.40 1.16
C GLY A 35 22.81 -17.55 -0.02
N VAL A 36 21.49 -17.34 -0.19
CA VAL A 36 20.94 -16.45 -1.21
C VAL A 36 20.59 -15.09 -0.60
N VAL A 37 21.14 -14.03 -1.18
CA VAL A 37 20.87 -12.64 -0.79
C VAL A 37 19.77 -12.05 -1.67
N ALA A 38 18.89 -11.25 -1.07
CA ALA A 38 17.87 -10.54 -1.83
C ALA A 38 18.53 -9.62 -2.88
N PRO A 39 17.94 -9.50 -4.09
CA PRO A 39 18.41 -8.54 -5.08
C PRO A 39 18.42 -7.11 -4.49
N PRO A 40 19.36 -6.26 -4.90
CA PRO A 40 19.34 -4.87 -4.49
C PRO A 40 18.04 -4.19 -4.97
N PRO A 41 17.58 -3.14 -4.25
CA PRO A 41 16.41 -2.39 -4.68
C PRO A 41 16.61 -1.76 -6.07
N ARG A 42 15.53 -1.70 -6.84
CA ARG A 42 15.51 -1.15 -8.19
C ARG A 42 15.36 0.37 -8.19
N ASP A 43 16.00 1.03 -9.14
CA ASP A 43 15.96 2.48 -9.31
C ASP A 43 14.72 2.93 -10.08
N LEU A 44 14.53 4.26 -10.20
CA LEU A 44 13.41 4.82 -10.97
C LEU A 44 13.43 4.31 -12.41
N CYS A 45 12.24 3.99 -12.93
CA CYS A 45 12.03 3.43 -14.27
C CYS A 45 12.58 2.02 -14.53
N ASP A 46 13.30 1.41 -13.58
CA ASP A 46 13.68 0.01 -13.68
C ASP A 46 12.46 -0.91 -13.65
N SER A 47 12.59 -2.07 -14.31
CA SER A 47 11.59 -3.12 -14.19
C SER A 47 11.57 -3.71 -12.79
N CYS A 48 10.37 -3.91 -12.26
CA CYS A 48 10.15 -4.40 -10.90
C CYS A 48 9.18 -5.58 -10.87
N SER A 49 9.27 -6.36 -9.79
CA SER A 49 8.40 -7.52 -9.56
C SER A 49 8.25 -7.76 -8.06
N ALA A 50 7.46 -8.76 -7.67
CA ALA A 50 7.30 -9.14 -6.26
C ALA A 50 8.62 -9.52 -5.59
N SER A 51 9.58 -10.05 -6.35
CA SER A 51 10.92 -10.45 -5.89
C SER A 51 12.00 -9.39 -6.17
N ALA A 52 11.75 -8.43 -7.05
CA ALA A 52 12.63 -7.31 -7.36
C ALA A 52 11.96 -5.99 -6.94
N LYS A 53 12.09 -5.65 -5.66
CA LYS A 53 11.46 -4.47 -5.05
C LYS A 53 12.14 -3.17 -5.51
N CYS A 54 11.36 -2.09 -5.58
CA CYS A 54 11.87 -0.76 -5.85
C CYS A 54 12.49 -0.11 -4.60
N ARG A 55 13.36 0.88 -4.79
CA ARG A 55 13.95 1.65 -3.69
C ARG A 55 12.90 2.43 -2.89
N ASN A 56 13.27 2.82 -1.66
CA ASN A 56 12.42 3.65 -0.82
C ASN A 56 12.03 4.97 -1.53
N GLY A 57 10.79 5.42 -1.32
CA GLY A 57 10.23 6.59 -2.01
C GLY A 57 9.69 6.30 -3.41
N THR A 58 9.68 5.03 -3.83
CA THR A 58 9.10 4.59 -5.10
C THR A 58 8.17 3.39 -4.90
N CYS A 59 7.31 3.12 -5.87
CA CYS A 59 6.41 1.97 -5.91
C CYS A 59 6.57 1.19 -7.22
N CYS A 60 6.26 -0.10 -7.20
CA CYS A 60 6.21 -0.92 -8.41
C CYS A 60 4.84 -0.76 -9.08
N LEU A 61 4.78 -0.01 -10.18
CA LEU A 61 3.52 0.30 -10.86
C LEU A 61 3.38 -0.52 -12.14
N ARG A 62 2.32 -1.34 -12.21
CA ARG A 62 1.96 -2.09 -13.39
C ARG A 62 1.15 -1.23 -14.35
N SER A 63 1.62 -1.13 -15.58
CA SER A 63 0.94 -0.43 -16.68
C SER A 63 0.78 -1.35 -17.88
N ARG A 64 -0.28 -1.11 -18.65
CA ARG A 64 -0.52 -1.81 -19.91
C ARG A 64 0.39 -1.19 -20.98
N SER A 65 1.29 -1.97 -21.55
CA SER A 65 2.06 -1.58 -22.72
C SER A 65 1.51 -2.30 -23.96
N GLY A 66 1.85 -1.81 -25.15
CA GLY A 66 1.41 -2.43 -26.42
C GLY A 66 1.82 -3.90 -26.60
N PHE A 67 2.79 -4.38 -25.80
CA PHE A 67 3.31 -5.75 -25.83
C PHE A 67 2.92 -6.58 -24.60
N GLY A 68 2.04 -6.09 -23.72
CA GLY A 68 1.56 -6.82 -22.55
C GLY A 68 1.46 -5.96 -21.30
N TYR A 69 1.82 -6.54 -20.15
CA TYR A 69 1.91 -5.81 -18.89
C TYR A 69 3.37 -5.66 -18.49
N SER A 70 3.77 -4.43 -18.20
CA SER A 70 5.08 -4.14 -17.63
C SER A 70 4.88 -3.47 -16.28
N ALA A 71 5.76 -3.76 -15.34
CA ALA A 71 5.80 -3.07 -14.07
C ALA A 71 7.15 -2.38 -13.93
N ILE A 72 7.10 -1.09 -13.61
CA ILE A 72 8.29 -0.26 -13.44
C ILE A 72 8.22 0.55 -12.15
N CYS A 73 9.38 0.89 -11.60
CA CYS A 73 9.47 1.73 -10.42
C CYS A 73 9.07 3.17 -10.75
N LYS A 74 8.08 3.69 -10.03
CA LYS A 74 7.57 5.05 -10.14
C LYS A 74 7.64 5.77 -8.80
N PRO A 75 7.78 7.10 -8.77
CA PRO A 75 7.76 7.84 -7.51
C PRO A 75 6.41 7.65 -6.79
N LEU A 76 6.44 7.73 -5.45
CA LEU A 76 5.22 7.80 -4.65
C LEU A 76 4.43 9.08 -4.97
N GLY A 77 3.11 9.02 -4.79
CA GLY A 77 2.22 10.15 -5.03
C GLY A 77 2.50 11.30 -4.06
N GLN A 78 2.61 12.51 -4.61
CA GLN A 78 2.71 13.76 -3.87
C GLN A 78 1.32 14.31 -3.52
N ARG A 79 1.26 15.36 -2.71
CA ARG A 79 0.00 16.00 -2.35
C ARG A 79 -0.79 16.42 -3.60
N GLY A 80 -2.04 15.98 -3.70
CA GLY A 80 -2.94 16.24 -4.83
C GLY A 80 -2.88 15.19 -5.95
N ASP A 81 -1.86 14.32 -5.97
CA ASP A 81 -1.76 13.26 -6.96
C ASP A 81 -2.84 12.20 -6.73
N ALA A 82 -3.26 11.56 -7.83
CA ALA A 82 -4.10 10.39 -7.75
C ALA A 82 -3.33 9.22 -7.11
N CYS A 83 -4.03 8.39 -6.34
CA CYS A 83 -3.41 7.33 -5.56
C CYS A 83 -4.26 6.06 -5.51
N SER A 84 -3.61 4.93 -5.23
CA SER A 84 -4.25 3.63 -5.01
C SER A 84 -3.73 3.02 -3.71
N ASN A 85 -4.64 2.62 -2.80
CA ASN A 85 -4.27 2.05 -1.49
C ASN A 85 -4.09 0.53 -1.49
N SER A 86 -4.61 -0.14 -2.51
CA SER A 86 -4.67 -1.59 -2.57
C SER A 86 -3.67 -2.13 -3.60
N PRO A 87 -2.42 -2.43 -3.21
CA PRO A 87 -1.54 -3.19 -4.06
C PRO A 87 -2.11 -4.60 -4.26
N THR A 88 -1.82 -5.18 -5.42
CA THR A 88 -1.97 -6.62 -5.61
C THR A 88 -0.79 -7.35 -4.99
N LYS A 89 -0.91 -8.67 -4.80
CA LYS A 89 0.10 -9.55 -4.20
C LYS A 89 1.54 -9.13 -4.57
N GLY A 90 2.36 -8.91 -3.54
CA GLY A 90 3.78 -8.55 -3.70
C GLY A 90 4.06 -7.06 -3.88
N ASP A 91 3.18 -6.18 -3.39
CA ASP A 91 3.31 -4.71 -3.44
C ASP A 91 3.36 -4.13 -4.87
N ILE A 92 2.60 -4.73 -5.79
CA ILE A 92 2.48 -4.26 -7.17
C ILE A 92 1.18 -3.47 -7.29
N PHE A 93 1.29 -2.20 -7.65
CA PHE A 93 0.15 -1.28 -7.77
C PHE A 93 -0.41 -1.27 -9.19
N PHE A 94 -1.70 -1.00 -9.28
CA PHE A 94 -2.41 -0.72 -10.53
C PHE A 94 -2.84 0.74 -10.56
N ASP A 95 -2.76 1.33 -11.75
CA ASP A 95 -3.09 2.72 -12.09
C ASP A 95 -2.23 3.81 -11.43
N HIS A 96 -2.12 3.81 -10.09
CA HIS A 96 -1.41 4.84 -9.34
C HIS A 96 -0.56 4.25 -8.20
N CYS A 97 0.54 4.94 -7.89
CA CYS A 97 1.32 4.64 -6.69
C CYS A 97 0.60 5.10 -5.41
N PRO A 98 0.93 4.51 -4.25
CA PRO A 98 0.44 5.03 -2.97
C PRO A 98 1.12 6.37 -2.67
N CYS A 99 0.57 7.09 -1.71
CA CYS A 99 1.08 8.40 -1.32
C CYS A 99 2.41 8.32 -0.59
N HIS A 100 3.19 9.40 -0.67
CA HIS A 100 4.41 9.54 0.11
C HIS A 100 4.12 9.51 1.61
N LYS A 101 5.11 9.12 2.43
CA LYS A 101 5.02 9.15 3.89
C LYS A 101 4.53 10.52 4.38
N GLY A 102 3.57 10.52 5.31
CA GLY A 102 2.91 11.73 5.84
C GLY A 102 1.64 12.15 5.09
N LEU A 103 1.32 11.48 3.98
CA LEU A 103 0.08 11.69 3.23
C LEU A 103 -0.82 10.45 3.34
N GLN A 104 -2.13 10.68 3.27
CA GLN A 104 -3.15 9.65 3.22
C GLN A 104 -3.87 9.72 1.88
N CYS A 105 -4.13 8.56 1.28
CA CYS A 105 -4.91 8.47 0.05
C CYS A 105 -6.39 8.47 0.42
N GLN A 106 -7.07 9.58 0.14
CA GLN A 106 -8.44 9.82 0.54
C GLN A 106 -9.37 9.83 -0.67
N TYR A 107 -10.54 9.21 -0.49
CA TYR A 107 -11.62 9.28 -1.46
C TYR A 107 -12.18 10.72 -1.53
N ILE A 108 -12.21 11.26 -2.73
CA ILE A 108 -12.96 12.47 -3.07
C ILE A 108 -14.13 12.09 -3.97
N GLN A 109 -14.83 13.07 -4.54
CA GLN A 109 -15.96 12.80 -5.42
C GLN A 109 -15.51 12.26 -6.81
N ARG A 110 -16.42 11.54 -7.49
CA ARG A 110 -16.25 10.94 -8.84
C ARG A 110 -15.30 9.74 -8.92
N ASN A 111 -15.36 8.82 -7.95
CA ASN A 111 -14.56 7.59 -7.96
C ASN A 111 -13.04 7.84 -8.03
N ARG A 112 -12.58 8.94 -7.43
CA ARG A 112 -11.18 9.39 -7.48
C ARG A 112 -10.61 9.41 -6.07
N TYR A 113 -9.40 8.92 -5.94
CA TYR A 113 -8.63 8.99 -4.71
C TYR A 113 -7.43 9.91 -4.92
N ILE A 114 -7.13 10.77 -3.95
CA ILE A 114 -5.98 11.67 -4.01
C ILE A 114 -5.18 11.68 -2.70
N CYS A 115 -3.91 12.03 -2.80
CA CYS A 115 -3.04 12.20 -1.64
C CYS A 115 -3.32 13.53 -0.92
N VAL A 116 -3.75 13.43 0.34
CA VAL A 116 -4.00 14.57 1.24
C VAL A 116 -3.09 14.47 2.47
N PRO A 117 -2.83 15.57 3.21
CA PRO A 117 -2.10 15.49 4.47
C PRO A 117 -2.74 14.49 5.43
N GLY A 118 -1.92 13.61 6.02
CA GLY A 118 -2.37 12.74 7.11
C GLY A 118 -2.75 13.54 8.34
N LYS A 119 -3.79 13.10 9.06
CA LYS A 119 -4.19 13.66 10.36
C LYS A 119 -3.26 13.22 11.47
#